data_AF-A0A933QNX6-F1
#
_entry.id   AF-A0A933QNX6-F1
#
_cell.length_a   1.000
_cell.length_b   1.000
_cell.length_c   1.000
_cell.angle_alpha   90.00
_cell.angle_beta   90.00
_cell.angle_gamma   90.00
#
_symmetry.space_group_name_H-M   'P 1'
#
loop_
_entity.id
_entity.type
_entity.pdbx_description
1 polymer ?
#
loop_
_entity_poly.entity_id
_entity_poly.type
_entity_poly.pdbx_seq_one_letter_code
_entity_poly.pdbx_strand_id
1 'polypeptide(L)'
;MSTTFEARLKIAGGQASIDTIRSVPRSVSQVGFWSAALATLCSVGYGIALIITMIYMSATATSTSPGWRGIEAFVASFQPIQMLSLIPSLLLAPTFVVLMISLHYYASSDKKIWSHLGIAFALIYAVMASINYIVQLTVVRLSIVNKETDGLAMFVIGNPHSIFWALASCYIFMNLAMLFVAPIFYGGRLERWIRWLFIANGASVVVSIFGVVIDSPAIYLLVSLVSWCIIFSFATALVAVLFKRIGSIAEKL
;
A
#
# COMPACT_ATOMS: atom_id res chain seq x y z
N MET A 1 -5.90 -28.94 -36.64
CA MET A 1 -4.64 -28.15 -36.57
C MET A 1 -4.59 -27.20 -35.35
N SER A 2 -5.73 -26.74 -34.80
CA SER A 2 -5.74 -25.85 -33.61
C SER A 2 -5.39 -26.55 -32.29
N THR A 3 -5.81 -27.81 -32.09
CA THR A 3 -5.62 -28.55 -30.83
C THR A 3 -4.17 -28.83 -30.49
N THR A 4 -3.32 -29.06 -31.49
CA THR A 4 -1.89 -29.33 -31.32
C THR A 4 -1.08 -28.07 -31.04
N PHE A 5 -1.52 -26.92 -31.56
CA PHE A 5 -0.88 -25.62 -31.33
C PHE A 5 -1.18 -25.11 -29.92
N GLU A 6 -2.44 -25.18 -29.48
CA GLU A 6 -2.82 -24.81 -28.11
C GLU A 6 -2.13 -25.67 -27.05
N ALA A 7 -2.01 -26.98 -27.29
CA ALA A 7 -1.29 -27.88 -26.39
C ALA A 7 0.20 -27.50 -26.27
N ARG A 8 0.86 -27.16 -27.39
CA ARG A 8 2.26 -26.70 -27.41
C ARG A 8 2.44 -25.35 -26.70
N LEU A 9 1.51 -24.42 -26.86
CA LEU A 9 1.49 -23.13 -26.15
C LEU A 9 1.34 -23.31 -24.63
N LYS A 10 0.49 -24.25 -24.21
CA LYS A 10 0.26 -24.55 -22.80
C LYS A 10 1.47 -25.21 -22.14
N ILE A 11 2.14 -26.12 -22.86
CA ILE A 11 3.40 -26.75 -22.43
C ILE A 11 4.53 -25.71 -22.37
N ALA A 12 4.67 -24.87 -23.39
CA ALA A 12 5.68 -23.81 -23.42
C ALA A 12 5.47 -22.78 -22.31
N GLY A 13 4.22 -22.38 -22.02
CA GLY A 13 3.90 -21.50 -20.91
C GLY A 13 4.19 -22.14 -19.54
N GLY A 14 3.96 -23.45 -19.40
CA GLY A 14 4.34 -24.21 -18.21
C GLY A 14 5.86 -24.30 -18.01
N GLN A 15 6.60 -24.59 -19.07
CA GLN A 15 8.06 -24.67 -19.05
C GLN A 15 8.71 -23.32 -18.71
N ALA A 16 8.25 -22.23 -19.33
CA ALA A 16 8.74 -20.89 -19.06
C ALA A 16 8.48 -20.44 -17.60
N SER A 17 7.34 -20.83 -17.03
CA SER A 17 7.04 -20.58 -15.60
C SER A 17 8.01 -21.35 -14.68
N ILE A 18 8.31 -22.62 -15.01
CA ILE A 18 9.26 -23.44 -14.26
C ILE A 18 10.69 -22.89 -14.36
N ASP A 19 11.13 -22.46 -15.54
CA ASP A 19 12.47 -21.89 -15.74
C ASP A 19 12.63 -20.55 -15.04
N THR A 20 11.58 -19.72 -15.04
CA THR A 20 11.54 -18.48 -14.25
C THR A 20 11.72 -18.78 -12.77
N ILE A 21 10.97 -19.75 -12.21
CA ILE A 21 11.08 -20.16 -10.80
C ILE A 21 12.49 -20.69 -10.47
N ARG A 22 13.11 -21.46 -11.37
CA ARG A 22 14.47 -22.00 -11.19
C ARG A 22 15.56 -20.93 -11.21
N SER A 23 15.29 -19.77 -11.80
CA SER A 23 16.25 -18.68 -11.91
C SER A 23 16.26 -17.72 -10.71
N VAL A 24 15.25 -17.76 -9.83
CA VAL A 24 15.14 -16.80 -8.72
C VAL A 24 16.11 -17.17 -7.58
N PRO A 25 17.06 -16.28 -7.21
CA PRO A 25 17.99 -16.55 -6.12
C PRO A 25 17.27 -16.72 -4.78
N ARG A 26 17.82 -17.56 -3.90
CA ARG A 26 17.28 -17.79 -2.55
C ARG A 26 17.11 -16.49 -1.75
N SER A 27 18.06 -15.57 -1.86
CA SER A 27 17.98 -14.24 -1.21
C SER A 27 16.76 -13.44 -1.65
N VAL A 28 16.45 -13.43 -2.95
CA VAL A 28 15.25 -12.77 -3.50
C VAL A 28 13.98 -13.43 -2.95
N SER A 29 13.94 -14.76 -2.87
CA SER A 29 12.78 -15.46 -2.32
C SER A 29 12.53 -15.16 -0.84
N GLN A 30 13.60 -15.07 -0.03
CA GLN A 30 13.49 -14.75 1.40
C GLN A 30 13.10 -13.30 1.63
N VAL A 31 13.77 -12.35 0.96
CA VAL A 31 13.48 -10.92 1.07
C VAL A 31 12.08 -10.62 0.55
N GLY A 32 11.67 -11.24 -0.56
CA GLY A 32 10.33 -11.14 -1.11
C GLY A 32 9.25 -11.69 -0.17
N PHE A 33 9.50 -12.82 0.48
CA PHE A 33 8.60 -13.38 1.48
C PHE A 33 8.41 -12.44 2.68
N TRP A 34 9.51 -12.00 3.30
CA TRP A 34 9.45 -11.18 4.50
C TRP A 34 8.88 -9.79 4.25
N SER A 35 9.23 -9.15 3.12
CA SER A 35 8.65 -7.87 2.73
C SER A 35 7.15 -7.98 2.44
N ALA A 36 6.70 -9.04 1.77
CA ALA A 36 5.27 -9.28 1.53
C ALA A 36 4.50 -9.57 2.84
N ALA A 37 5.08 -10.37 3.74
CA ALA A 37 4.50 -10.65 5.05
C ALA A 37 4.39 -9.40 5.93
N LEU A 38 5.46 -8.59 5.97
CA LEU A 38 5.47 -7.34 6.72
C LEU A 38 4.50 -6.31 6.12
N ALA A 39 4.40 -6.20 4.78
CA ALA A 39 3.43 -5.32 4.14
C ALA A 39 1.98 -5.72 4.48
N THR A 40 1.71 -7.03 4.56
CA THR A 40 0.42 -7.58 5.00
C THR A 40 0.15 -7.20 6.47
N LEU A 41 1.14 -7.39 7.34
CA LEU A 41 1.01 -7.05 8.76
C LEU A 41 0.78 -5.55 8.97
N CYS A 42 1.51 -4.69 8.27
CA CYS A 42 1.36 -3.25 8.35
C CYS A 42 -0.02 -2.78 7.85
N SER A 43 -0.50 -3.32 6.73
CA SER A 43 -1.81 -2.94 6.20
C SER A 43 -2.98 -3.40 7.08
N VAL A 44 -2.90 -4.61 7.63
CA VAL A 44 -3.86 -5.09 8.64
C VAL A 44 -3.77 -4.25 9.93
N GLY A 45 -2.55 -3.96 10.39
CA GLY A 45 -2.29 -3.13 11.57
C GLY A 45 -2.85 -1.71 11.42
N TYR A 46 -2.73 -1.11 10.24
CA TYR A 46 -3.38 0.17 9.91
C TYR A 46 -4.90 0.07 10.03
N GLY A 47 -5.51 -0.96 9.44
CA GLY A 47 -6.96 -1.15 9.49
C GLY A 47 -7.48 -1.31 10.92
N ILE A 48 -6.79 -2.12 11.73
CA ILE A 48 -7.12 -2.30 13.16
C ILE A 48 -6.95 -0.98 13.92
N ALA A 49 -5.83 -0.29 13.75
CA ALA A 49 -5.56 0.99 14.39
C ALA A 49 -6.64 2.02 14.05
N LEU A 50 -7.04 2.11 12.78
CA LEU A 50 -8.07 3.01 12.33
C LEU A 50 -9.43 2.70 12.98
N ILE A 51 -9.83 1.42 13.03
CA ILE A 51 -11.07 0.99 13.69
C ILE A 51 -11.03 1.35 15.19
N ILE A 52 -9.91 1.07 15.88
CA ILE A 52 -9.73 1.42 17.29
C ILE A 52 -9.89 2.94 17.49
N THR A 53 -9.23 3.76 16.66
CA THR A 53 -9.35 5.21 16.71
C THR A 53 -10.80 5.65 16.48
N MET A 54 -11.51 5.08 15.50
CA MET A 54 -12.91 5.45 15.24
C MET A 54 -13.85 5.11 16.40
N ILE A 55 -13.71 3.92 17.00
CA ILE A 55 -14.49 3.51 18.18
C ILE A 55 -14.20 4.44 19.35
N TYR A 56 -12.92 4.71 19.62
CA TYR A 56 -12.50 5.58 20.72
C TYR A 56 -13.04 7.02 20.56
N MET A 57 -12.92 7.59 19.36
CA MET A 57 -13.40 8.95 19.08
C MET A 57 -14.93 9.02 19.16
N SER A 58 -15.64 7.98 18.73
CA SER A 58 -17.12 7.92 18.85
C SER A 58 -17.58 7.82 20.30
N ALA A 59 -16.84 7.11 21.16
CA ALA A 59 -17.15 6.98 22.58
C ALA A 59 -16.82 8.24 23.40
N THR A 60 -15.92 9.09 22.90
CA THR A 60 -15.43 10.30 23.59
C THR A 60 -15.94 11.60 22.97
N ALA A 61 -16.69 11.52 21.86
CA ALA A 61 -17.26 12.69 21.20
C ALA A 61 -18.31 13.37 22.09
N THR A 62 -18.05 14.63 22.47
CA THR A 62 -19.08 15.55 22.92
C THR A 62 -19.81 16.11 21.71
N SER A 63 -21.07 16.54 21.85
CA SER A 63 -22.05 16.89 20.79
C SER A 63 -21.69 18.08 19.87
N THR A 64 -20.41 18.40 19.73
CA THR A 64 -19.91 19.41 18.80
C THR A 64 -19.98 18.93 17.35
N SER A 65 -20.64 19.73 16.49
CA SER A 65 -20.69 19.58 15.03
C SER A 65 -19.34 19.16 14.41
N PRO A 66 -19.32 18.14 13.54
CA PRO A 66 -18.10 17.68 12.86
C PRO A 66 -17.50 18.78 11.97
N GLY A 67 -16.17 18.82 11.87
CA GLY A 67 -15.44 19.69 10.94
C GLY A 67 -14.24 20.43 11.53
N TRP A 68 -13.42 21.03 10.67
CA TRP A 68 -12.30 21.89 11.04
C TRP A 68 -12.80 23.21 11.64
N ARG A 69 -12.26 23.60 12.81
CA ARG A 69 -12.70 24.78 13.58
C ARG A 69 -11.54 25.74 13.93
N GLY A 70 -10.43 25.61 13.22
CA GLY A 70 -9.18 26.31 13.55
C GLY A 70 -8.24 25.47 14.40
N ILE A 71 -7.00 25.96 14.50
CA ILE A 71 -5.89 25.23 15.11
C ILE A 71 -6.05 25.11 16.62
N GLU A 72 -6.63 26.12 17.27
CA GLU A 72 -6.84 26.17 18.72
C GLU A 72 -7.81 25.07 19.17
N ALA A 73 -8.94 24.92 18.45
CA ALA A 73 -9.90 23.87 18.72
C ALA A 73 -9.31 22.47 18.48
N PHE A 74 -8.51 22.31 17.41
CA PHE A 74 -7.83 21.05 17.11
C PHE A 74 -6.85 20.68 18.23
N VAL A 75 -5.97 21.61 18.65
CA VAL A 75 -5.01 21.40 19.74
C VAL A 75 -5.72 21.05 21.05
N ALA A 76 -6.81 21.74 21.39
CA ALA A 76 -7.58 21.48 22.61
C ALA A 76 -8.23 20.08 22.63
N SER A 77 -8.65 19.59 21.46
CA SER A 77 -9.26 18.27 21.29
C SER A 77 -8.26 17.17 20.91
N PHE A 78 -6.97 17.49 20.77
CA PHE A 78 -5.98 16.55 20.26
C PHE A 78 -5.80 15.39 21.24
N GLN A 79 -5.90 14.17 20.70
CA GLN A 79 -5.62 12.94 21.45
C GLN A 79 -4.55 12.14 20.69
N PRO A 80 -3.44 11.73 21.33
CA PRO A 80 -2.37 10.99 20.65
C PRO A 80 -2.82 9.72 19.93
N ILE A 81 -3.92 9.10 20.37
CA ILE A 81 -4.52 7.92 19.73
C ILE A 81 -4.98 8.18 18.29
N GLN A 82 -5.21 9.45 17.90
CA GLN A 82 -5.54 9.82 16.52
C GLN A 82 -4.37 9.54 15.55
N MET A 83 -3.13 9.42 16.05
CA MET A 83 -1.94 9.14 15.25
C MET A 83 -1.60 7.64 15.17
N LEU A 84 -2.37 6.75 15.81
CA LEU A 84 -2.03 5.33 15.95
C LEU A 84 -1.84 4.63 14.60
N SER A 85 -2.67 4.95 13.61
CA SER A 85 -2.62 4.39 12.26
C SER A 85 -1.40 4.84 11.44
N LEU A 86 -0.72 5.92 11.84
CA LEU A 86 0.44 6.45 11.12
C LEU A 86 1.67 5.57 11.30
N ILE A 87 1.79 4.87 12.43
CA ILE A 87 2.93 4.00 12.74
C ILE A 87 3.04 2.81 11.77
N PRO A 88 1.99 1.97 11.60
CA PRO A 88 2.06 0.89 10.62
C PRO A 88 2.18 1.41 9.18
N SER A 89 1.62 2.59 8.88
CA SER A 89 1.72 3.21 7.55
C SER A 89 3.16 3.66 7.23
N LEU A 90 3.87 4.22 8.22
CA LEU A 90 5.26 4.60 8.08
C LEU A 90 6.15 3.37 7.81
N LEU A 91 5.90 2.25 8.48
CA LEU A 91 6.64 1.01 8.25
C LEU A 91 6.30 0.35 6.91
N LEU A 92 5.06 0.53 6.43
CA LEU A 92 4.63 0.01 5.13
C LEU A 92 5.41 0.64 3.97
N ALA A 93 5.72 1.93 4.04
CA ALA A 93 6.41 2.66 2.97
C ALA A 93 7.73 2.00 2.50
N PRO A 94 8.76 1.81 3.35
CA PRO A 94 9.99 1.14 2.93
C PRO A 94 9.77 -0.35 2.63
N THR A 95 8.88 -1.01 3.36
CA THR A 95 8.56 -2.43 3.15
C THR A 95 8.01 -2.68 1.74
N PHE A 96 7.14 -1.79 1.27
CA PHE A 96 6.55 -1.87 -0.06
C PHE A 96 7.59 -1.68 -1.16
N VAL A 97 8.58 -0.79 -0.97
CA VAL A 97 9.70 -0.62 -1.91
C VAL A 97 10.51 -1.92 -2.01
N VAL A 98 10.85 -2.54 -0.88
CA VAL A 98 11.59 -3.82 -0.85
C VAL A 98 10.79 -4.93 -1.55
N LEU A 99 9.47 -4.95 -1.36
CA LEU A 99 8.58 -5.88 -2.05
C LEU A 99 8.62 -5.67 -3.58
N MET A 100 8.56 -4.42 -4.04
CA MET A 100 8.59 -4.11 -5.47
C MET A 100 9.93 -4.45 -6.12
N ILE A 101 11.05 -4.24 -5.40
CA ILE A 101 12.36 -4.69 -5.83
C ILE A 101 12.39 -6.22 -5.95
N SER A 102 11.87 -6.94 -4.97
CA SER A 102 11.81 -8.41 -4.99
C SER A 102 10.98 -8.92 -6.18
N LEU A 103 9.85 -8.26 -6.47
CA LEU A 103 9.01 -8.56 -7.63
C LEU A 103 9.71 -8.24 -8.96
N HIS A 104 10.57 -7.23 -9.02
CA HIS A 104 11.39 -6.96 -10.20
C HIS A 104 12.41 -8.06 -10.50
N TYR A 105 13.02 -8.63 -9.46
CA TYR A 105 13.91 -9.79 -9.62
C TYR A 105 13.16 -11.10 -9.94
N TYR A 106 11.88 -11.20 -9.57
CA TYR A 106 11.00 -12.30 -9.96
C TYR A 106 10.52 -12.19 -11.41
N ALA A 107 10.39 -10.98 -11.96
CA ALA A 107 9.87 -10.75 -13.30
C ALA A 107 10.77 -11.33 -14.41
N SER A 108 10.15 -11.91 -15.43
CA SER A 108 10.84 -12.34 -16.65
C SER A 108 11.45 -11.17 -17.41
N SER A 109 12.45 -11.46 -18.24
CA SER A 109 13.22 -10.45 -19.00
C SER A 109 12.32 -9.54 -19.85
N ASP A 110 11.30 -10.08 -20.50
CA ASP A 110 10.34 -9.34 -21.34
C ASP A 110 9.37 -8.46 -20.54
N LYS A 111 9.26 -8.68 -19.22
CA LYS A 111 8.37 -7.93 -18.32
C LYS A 111 9.09 -6.95 -17.41
N LYS A 112 10.43 -6.86 -17.45
CA LYS A 112 11.20 -6.00 -16.55
C LYS A 112 10.86 -4.52 -16.63
N ILE A 113 10.43 -4.01 -17.79
CA ILE A 113 9.98 -2.62 -17.92
C ILE A 113 8.79 -2.32 -17.01
N TRP A 114 7.84 -3.26 -16.91
CA TRP A 114 6.62 -3.13 -16.12
C TRP A 114 6.92 -3.12 -14.61
N SER A 115 7.78 -4.03 -14.15
CA SER A 115 8.21 -4.03 -12.74
C SER A 115 9.11 -2.84 -12.38
N HIS A 116 9.91 -2.34 -13.32
CA HIS A 116 10.74 -1.15 -13.10
C HIS A 116 9.90 0.12 -12.95
N LEU A 117 8.86 0.29 -13.78
CA LEU A 117 7.84 1.33 -13.58
C LEU A 117 7.18 1.20 -12.19
N GLY A 118 6.89 -0.03 -11.79
CA GLY A 118 6.44 -0.35 -10.42
C GLY A 118 7.33 0.22 -9.33
N ILE A 119 8.64 -0.02 -9.42
CA ILE A 119 9.63 0.51 -8.47
C ILE A 119 9.63 2.05 -8.47
N ALA A 120 9.61 2.68 -9.64
CA ALA A 120 9.64 4.13 -9.75
C ALA A 120 8.46 4.78 -9.00
N PHE A 121 7.24 4.27 -9.21
CA PHE A 121 6.07 4.75 -8.49
C PHE A 121 6.08 4.40 -6.99
N ALA A 122 6.59 3.23 -6.62
CA ALA A 122 6.73 2.83 -5.22
C ALA A 122 7.69 3.76 -4.45
N LEU A 123 8.75 4.26 -5.09
CA LEU A 123 9.67 5.23 -4.49
C LEU A 123 8.99 6.59 -4.26
N ILE A 124 8.23 7.09 -5.23
CA ILE A 124 7.46 8.34 -5.08
C ILE A 124 6.50 8.21 -3.90
N TYR A 125 5.73 7.12 -3.84
CA TYR A 125 4.87 6.81 -2.70
C TYR A 125 5.63 6.81 -1.37
N ALA A 126 6.73 6.06 -1.29
CA ALA A 126 7.44 5.88 -0.04
C ALA A 126 8.02 7.19 0.50
N VAL A 127 8.55 8.05 -0.37
CA VAL A 127 9.06 9.37 0.02
C VAL A 127 7.94 10.25 0.55
N MET A 128 6.85 10.40 -0.21
CA MET A 128 5.72 11.24 0.20
C MET A 128 5.07 10.76 1.50
N ALA A 129 4.81 9.46 1.61
CA ALA A 129 4.23 8.84 2.80
C ALA A 129 5.13 9.02 4.03
N SER A 130 6.44 8.78 3.88
CA SER A 130 7.39 8.93 4.98
C SER A 130 7.46 10.37 5.48
N ILE A 131 7.58 11.34 4.58
CA ILE A 131 7.56 12.77 4.94
C ILE A 131 6.28 13.08 5.71
N ASN A 132 5.13 12.64 5.18
CA ASN A 132 3.83 12.95 5.78
C ASN A 132 3.71 12.44 7.22
N TYR A 133 4.01 11.16 7.44
CA TYR A 133 3.84 10.53 8.75
C TYR A 133 4.92 10.94 9.75
N ILE A 134 6.16 11.16 9.31
CA ILE A 134 7.21 11.69 10.17
C ILE A 134 6.82 13.09 10.64
N VAL A 135 6.33 13.97 9.76
CA VAL A 135 5.86 15.32 10.15
C VAL A 135 4.75 15.24 11.20
N GLN A 136 3.78 14.32 11.06
CA GLN A 136 2.76 14.13 12.10
C GLN A 136 3.35 13.67 13.44
N LEU A 137 4.16 12.61 13.42
CA LEU A 137 4.66 11.95 14.63
C LEU A 137 5.72 12.80 15.37
N THR A 138 6.37 13.71 14.65
CA THR A 138 7.42 14.59 15.18
C THR A 138 6.93 16.03 15.29
N VAL A 139 7.07 16.83 14.23
CA VAL A 139 6.78 18.27 14.18
C VAL A 139 5.40 18.57 14.74
N VAL A 140 4.34 17.97 14.20
CA VAL A 140 2.97 18.27 14.65
C VAL A 140 2.76 17.89 16.10
N ARG A 141 3.09 16.64 16.47
CA ARG A 141 2.92 16.17 17.85
C ARG A 141 3.70 17.03 18.85
N LEU A 142 4.95 17.36 18.57
CA LEU A 142 5.80 18.15 19.45
C LEU A 142 5.32 19.60 19.57
N SER A 143 4.96 20.23 18.46
CA SER A 143 4.41 21.59 18.47
C SER A 143 3.10 21.68 19.25
N ILE A 144 2.21 20.68 19.15
CA ILE A 144 0.99 20.60 19.98
C ILE A 144 1.34 20.54 21.47
N VAL A 145 2.29 19.68 21.87
CA VAL A 145 2.71 19.54 23.27
C VAL A 145 3.33 20.83 23.81
N ASN A 146 4.08 21.55 22.98
CA ASN A 146 4.73 22.81 23.32
C ASN A 146 3.81 24.04 23.15
N LYS A 147 2.57 23.85 22.68
CA LYS A 147 1.60 24.93 22.36
C LYS A 147 2.09 25.90 21.27
N GLU A 148 2.98 25.44 20.40
CA GLU A 148 3.48 26.15 19.24
C GLU A 148 2.48 25.96 18.09
N THR A 149 1.62 26.95 17.82
CA THR A 149 0.52 26.81 16.85
C THR A 149 0.69 27.63 15.58
N ASP A 150 1.68 28.53 15.55
CA ASP A 150 1.94 29.37 14.39
C ASP A 150 2.30 28.53 13.16
N GLY A 151 1.61 28.76 12.05
CA GLY A 151 1.72 27.97 10.81
C GLY A 151 1.28 26.50 10.89
N LEU A 152 1.02 25.95 12.09
CA LEU A 152 0.77 24.52 12.31
C LEU A 152 -0.48 24.00 11.59
N ALA A 153 -1.47 24.88 11.35
CA ALA A 153 -2.71 24.57 10.65
C ALA A 153 -2.48 23.93 9.27
N MET A 154 -1.39 24.27 8.57
CA MET A 154 -1.07 23.70 7.25
C MET A 154 -0.45 22.30 7.30
N PHE A 155 -0.16 21.76 8.49
CA PHE A 155 0.45 20.45 8.65
C PHE A 155 -0.45 19.43 9.33
N VAL A 156 -1.45 19.84 10.12
CA VAL A 156 -2.28 18.90 10.90
C VAL A 156 -3.23 18.06 10.03
N ILE A 157 -3.43 16.80 10.41
CA ILE A 157 -4.42 15.90 9.81
C ILE A 157 -5.87 16.42 9.94
N GLY A 158 -6.16 17.18 11.00
CA GLY A 158 -7.50 17.69 11.29
C GLY A 158 -7.98 18.78 10.33
N ASN A 159 -7.08 19.46 9.62
CA ASN A 159 -7.43 20.47 8.62
C ASN A 159 -7.53 19.81 7.24
N PRO A 160 -8.72 19.75 6.60
CA PRO A 160 -8.91 19.15 5.27
C PRO A 160 -8.04 19.78 4.17
N HIS A 161 -7.64 21.04 4.33
CA HIS A 161 -6.87 21.79 3.34
C HIS A 161 -5.36 21.84 3.66
N SER A 162 -4.88 21.00 4.57
CA SER A 162 -3.47 20.96 4.94
C SER A 162 -2.61 20.21 3.91
N ILE A 163 -1.30 20.45 3.96
CA ILE A 163 -0.29 19.71 3.20
C ILE A 163 -0.35 18.21 3.51
N PHE A 164 -0.84 17.83 4.70
CA PHE A 164 -1.03 16.42 5.04
C PHE A 164 -1.91 15.70 4.02
N TRP A 165 -3.03 16.29 3.62
CA TRP A 165 -3.96 15.67 2.67
C TRP A 165 -3.40 15.69 1.24
N ALA A 166 -2.64 16.72 0.88
CA ALA A 166 -1.90 16.74 -0.39
C ALA A 166 -0.88 15.60 -0.45
N LEU A 167 -0.11 15.36 0.62
CA LEU A 167 0.84 14.26 0.70
C LEU A 167 0.15 12.89 0.87
N ALA A 168 -1.02 12.84 1.50
CA ALA A 168 -1.83 11.62 1.63
C ALA A 168 -2.30 11.10 0.26
N SER A 169 -2.29 11.92 -0.78
CA SER A 169 -2.51 11.48 -2.17
C SER A 169 -1.42 10.52 -2.68
N CYS A 170 -0.33 10.31 -1.93
CA CYS A 170 0.75 9.37 -2.26
C CYS A 170 0.27 7.95 -2.59
N TYR A 171 -0.85 7.50 -2.03
CA TYR A 171 -1.43 6.19 -2.33
C TYR A 171 -1.83 6.01 -3.81
N ILE A 172 -2.04 7.10 -4.56
CA ILE A 172 -2.20 7.05 -6.01
C ILE A 172 -0.98 6.38 -6.66
N PHE A 173 0.23 6.77 -6.24
CA PHE A 173 1.46 6.19 -6.78
C PHE A 173 1.65 4.74 -6.32
N MET A 174 1.26 4.40 -5.10
CA MET A 174 1.27 3.01 -4.63
C MET A 174 0.37 2.12 -5.49
N ASN A 175 -0.85 2.57 -5.79
CA ASN A 175 -1.79 1.83 -6.62
C ASN A 175 -1.30 1.75 -8.08
N LEU A 176 -0.71 2.82 -8.62
CA LEU A 176 -0.05 2.80 -9.94
C LEU A 176 1.09 1.78 -9.97
N ALA A 177 1.92 1.72 -8.92
CA ALA A 177 2.99 0.73 -8.82
C ALA A 177 2.46 -0.70 -8.93
N MET A 178 1.36 -1.00 -8.22
CA MET A 178 0.68 -2.30 -8.33
C MET A 178 0.10 -2.54 -9.73
N LEU A 179 -0.54 -1.55 -10.34
CA LEU A 179 -1.10 -1.66 -11.69
C LEU A 179 -0.01 -2.02 -12.71
N PHE A 180 1.11 -1.30 -12.68
CA PHE A 180 2.24 -1.54 -13.58
C PHE A 180 2.94 -2.87 -13.32
N VAL A 181 2.95 -3.37 -12.09
CA VAL A 181 3.56 -4.66 -11.75
C VAL A 181 2.64 -5.84 -12.11
N ALA A 182 1.32 -5.65 -12.18
CA ALA A 182 0.37 -6.72 -12.45
C ALA A 182 0.70 -7.64 -13.66
N PRO A 183 1.22 -7.15 -14.80
CA PRO A 183 1.56 -7.98 -15.96
C PRO A 183 2.68 -9.01 -15.73
N ILE A 184 3.48 -8.88 -14.68
CA ILE A 184 4.57 -9.84 -14.39
C ILE A 184 4.05 -11.19 -13.90
N PHE A 185 2.81 -11.23 -13.40
CA PHE A 185 2.18 -12.43 -12.90
C PHE A 185 1.47 -13.13 -14.05
N TYR A 186 2.12 -14.15 -14.63
CA TYR A 186 1.60 -14.91 -15.75
C TYR A 186 1.86 -16.42 -15.51
N GLY A 187 0.80 -17.15 -15.17
CA GLY A 187 0.97 -18.57 -14.89
C GLY A 187 -0.22 -19.21 -14.18
N GLY A 188 0.09 -19.93 -13.11
CA GLY A 188 -0.86 -20.74 -12.34
C GLY A 188 -1.95 -19.93 -11.64
N ARG A 189 -2.84 -20.64 -10.93
CA ARG A 189 -4.00 -20.03 -10.25
C ARG A 189 -3.58 -18.92 -9.26
N LEU A 190 -2.48 -19.11 -8.53
CA LEU A 190 -1.97 -18.14 -7.55
C LEU A 190 -1.60 -16.80 -8.19
N GLU A 191 -0.74 -16.82 -9.21
CA GLU A 191 -0.32 -15.62 -9.94
C GLU A 191 -1.50 -14.90 -10.59
N ARG A 192 -2.48 -15.66 -11.11
CA ARG A 192 -3.70 -15.07 -11.67
C ARG A 192 -4.51 -14.28 -10.63
N TRP A 193 -4.66 -14.81 -9.43
CA TRP A 193 -5.32 -14.10 -8.33
C TRP A 193 -4.54 -12.85 -7.92
N ILE A 194 -3.21 -12.97 -7.76
CA ILE A 194 -2.35 -11.82 -7.45
C ILE A 194 -2.51 -10.73 -8.51
N ARG A 195 -2.45 -11.09 -9.80
CA ARG A 195 -2.63 -10.17 -10.92
C ARG A 195 -3.94 -9.40 -10.82
N TRP A 196 -5.06 -10.09 -10.62
CA TRP A 196 -6.36 -9.44 -10.55
C TRP A 196 -6.50 -8.55 -9.32
N LEU A 197 -5.92 -8.92 -8.18
CA LEU A 197 -5.89 -8.05 -7.00
C LEU A 197 -5.02 -6.81 -7.23
N PHE A 198 -3.88 -6.94 -7.90
CA PHE A 198 -3.03 -5.80 -8.29
C PHE A 198 -3.74 -4.87 -9.28
N ILE A 199 -4.46 -5.42 -10.26
CA ILE A 199 -5.27 -4.64 -11.21
C ILE A 199 -6.44 -3.96 -10.48
N ALA A 200 -7.15 -4.66 -9.61
CA ALA A 200 -8.27 -4.11 -8.86
C ALA A 200 -7.82 -2.97 -7.93
N ASN A 201 -6.69 -3.15 -7.25
CA ASN A 201 -6.08 -2.11 -6.43
C ASN A 201 -5.61 -0.93 -7.30
N GLY A 202 -4.96 -1.20 -8.43
CA GLY A 202 -4.55 -0.18 -9.40
C GLY A 202 -5.72 0.62 -9.99
N ALA A 203 -6.81 -0.04 -10.35
CA ALA A 203 -8.02 0.60 -10.89
C ALA A 203 -8.68 1.53 -9.85
N SER A 204 -8.48 1.27 -8.55
CA SER A 204 -8.99 2.14 -7.50
C SER A 204 -8.39 3.56 -7.55
N VAL A 205 -7.26 3.78 -8.24
CA VAL A 205 -6.72 5.13 -8.54
C VAL A 205 -7.78 6.06 -9.12
N VAL A 206 -8.59 5.57 -10.06
CA VAL A 206 -9.62 6.39 -10.72
C VAL A 206 -10.65 6.87 -9.70
N VAL A 207 -11.05 5.99 -8.78
CA VAL A 207 -12.00 6.32 -7.72
C VAL A 207 -11.36 7.27 -6.70
N SER A 208 -10.09 7.07 -6.34
CA SER A 208 -9.35 7.97 -5.45
C SER A 208 -9.22 9.38 -6.03
N ILE A 209 -8.82 9.50 -7.30
CA ILE A 209 -8.72 10.80 -7.99
C ILE A 209 -10.09 11.47 -8.09
N PHE A 210 -11.12 10.71 -8.46
CA PHE A 210 -12.48 11.24 -8.54
C PHE A 210 -12.96 11.74 -7.17
N GLY A 211 -12.70 10.99 -6.10
CA GLY A 211 -12.98 11.39 -4.71
C GLY A 211 -12.30 12.70 -4.32
N VAL A 212 -11.07 12.93 -4.80
CA VAL A 212 -10.33 14.19 -4.58
C VAL A 212 -10.99 15.36 -5.29
N VAL A 213 -11.42 15.18 -6.53
CA VAL A 213 -11.99 16.26 -7.34
C VAL A 213 -13.36 16.73 -6.81
N ILE A 214 -14.16 15.82 -6.25
CA ILE A 214 -15.52 16.11 -5.77
C ILE A 214 -15.61 16.50 -4.30
N ASP A 215 -14.48 16.52 -3.58
CA ASP A 215 -14.38 16.86 -2.15
C ASP A 215 -15.39 16.13 -1.25
N SER A 216 -15.62 14.83 -1.50
CA SER A 216 -16.63 14.03 -0.78
C SER A 216 -15.98 13.13 0.29
N PRO A 217 -16.14 13.44 1.60
CA PRO A 217 -15.53 12.66 2.69
C PRO A 217 -15.99 11.20 2.73
N ALA A 218 -17.23 10.92 2.32
CA ALA A 218 -17.80 9.58 2.30
C ALA A 218 -17.11 8.67 1.27
N ILE A 219 -16.79 9.21 0.09
CA ILE A 219 -16.10 8.46 -0.96
C ILE A 219 -14.65 8.20 -0.57
N TYR A 220 -13.98 9.18 0.06
CA TYR A 220 -12.65 8.97 0.63
C TYR A 220 -12.60 7.86 1.68
N LEU A 221 -13.57 7.82 2.60
CA LEU A 221 -13.70 6.76 3.61
C LEU A 221 -13.96 5.39 2.99
N LEU A 222 -14.84 5.31 1.99
CA LEU A 222 -15.21 4.04 1.35
C LEU A 222 -14.05 3.46 0.52
N VAL A 223 -13.29 4.31 -0.16
CA VAL A 223 -12.11 3.94 -0.96
C VAL A 223 -10.91 3.56 -0.07
N SER A 224 -10.67 4.31 1.03
CA SER A 224 -9.53 4.09 1.92
C SER A 224 -9.66 2.84 2.81
N LEU A 225 -10.84 2.57 3.37
CA LEU A 225 -11.03 1.45 4.32
C LEU A 225 -11.34 0.12 3.63
N VAL A 226 -12.28 0.10 2.68
CA VAL A 226 -12.83 -1.16 2.15
C VAL A 226 -12.03 -1.63 0.93
N SER A 227 -11.72 -0.72 0.01
CA SER A 227 -11.01 -1.09 -1.22
C SER A 227 -9.51 -1.22 -1.00
N TRP A 228 -8.86 -0.28 -0.30
CA TRP A 228 -7.41 -0.31 -0.16
C TRP A 228 -6.93 -1.37 0.83
N CYS A 229 -7.37 -1.34 2.10
CA CYS A 229 -6.86 -2.25 3.14
C CYS A 229 -7.07 -3.73 2.81
N ILE A 230 -8.28 -4.09 2.38
CA ILE A 230 -8.65 -5.49 2.16
C ILE A 230 -7.92 -6.03 0.94
N ILE A 231 -8.09 -5.37 -0.22
CA ILE A 231 -7.49 -5.85 -1.48
C ILE A 231 -5.97 -5.90 -1.36
N PHE A 232 -5.35 -4.85 -0.79
CA PHE A 232 -3.91 -4.81 -0.61
C PHE A 232 -3.41 -5.94 0.31
N SER A 233 -4.03 -6.12 1.48
CA SER A 233 -3.64 -7.16 2.44
C SER A 233 -3.72 -8.56 1.82
N PHE A 234 -4.80 -8.85 1.10
CA PHE A 234 -4.95 -10.13 0.40
C PHE A 234 -3.90 -10.28 -0.71
N ALA A 235 -3.62 -9.22 -1.47
CA ALA A 235 -2.63 -9.24 -2.54
C ALA A 235 -1.23 -9.55 -2.00
N THR A 236 -0.78 -8.84 -0.96
CA THR A 236 0.53 -9.05 -0.35
C THR A 236 0.61 -10.39 0.37
N ALA A 237 -0.46 -10.87 0.99
CA ALA A 237 -0.50 -12.20 1.59
C ALA A 237 -0.30 -13.30 0.54
N LEU A 238 -0.94 -13.20 -0.62
CA LEU A 238 -0.74 -14.14 -1.73
C LEU A 238 0.67 -14.05 -2.31
N VAL A 239 1.26 -12.86 -2.39
CA VAL A 239 2.66 -12.69 -2.81
C VAL A 239 3.62 -13.32 -1.79
N ALA A 240 3.35 -13.24 -0.49
CA ALA A 240 4.12 -13.95 0.52
C ALA A 240 4.04 -15.48 0.30
N VAL A 241 2.84 -16.01 0.02
CA VAL A 241 2.66 -17.43 -0.32
C VAL A 241 3.44 -17.80 -1.59
N LEU A 242 3.47 -16.93 -2.61
CA LEU A 242 4.24 -17.13 -3.84
C LEU A 242 5.73 -17.26 -3.53
N PHE A 243 6.32 -16.30 -2.83
CA PHE A 243 7.75 -16.34 -2.50
C PHE A 243 8.13 -17.49 -1.57
N LYS A 244 7.25 -17.89 -0.64
CA LYS A 244 7.45 -19.09 0.19
C LYS A 244 7.53 -20.36 -0.66
N ARG A 245 6.66 -20.50 -1.68
CA ARG A 245 6.69 -21.65 -2.60
C ARG A 245 7.99 -21.68 -3.40
N ILE A 246 8.41 -20.52 -3.93
CA ILE A 246 9.66 -20.39 -4.68
C ILE A 246 10.86 -20.82 -3.82
N GLY A 247 10.96 -20.28 -2.58
CA GLY A 247 12.04 -20.65 -1.65
C GLY A 247 12.07 -22.15 -1.32
N SER A 248 10.91 -22.78 -1.12
CA SER A 248 10.83 -24.22 -0.83
C SER A 248 11.25 -25.12 -2.00
N ILE A 249 11.11 -24.64 -3.25
CA ILE A 249 11.56 -25.36 -4.45
C ILE A 249 13.08 -25.21 -4.59
N ALA A 250 13.61 -24.02 -4.34
CA ALA A 250 15.05 -23.77 -4.37
C ALA A 250 15.84 -24.55 -3.31
N GLU A 251 15.22 -24.92 -2.18
CA GLU A 251 15.84 -25.77 -1.15
C GLU A 251 15.87 -27.26 -1.50
N LYS A 252 15.06 -27.71 -2.46
CA LYS A 252 14.94 -29.12 -2.86
C LYS A 252 15.78 -29.47 -4.10
N LEU A 253 16.39 -28.47 -4.73
CA LEU A 253 17.27 -28.60 -5.90
C LEU A 253 18.72 -28.47 -5.46
#